data_AF-A0A3D5YIB8-F1
#
_entry.id   AF-A0A3D5YIB8-F1
#
_cell.length_a   1.000
_cell.length_b   1.000
_cell.length_c   1.000
_cell.angle_alpha   90.00
_cell.angle_beta   90.00
_cell.angle_gamma   90.00
#
_symmetry.space_group_name_H-M   'P 1'
#
loop_
_entity.id
_entity.type
_entity.pdbx_description
1 polymer ?
#
loop_
_entity_poly.entity_id
_entity_poly.type
_entity_poly.pdbx_seq_one_letter_code
_entity_poly.pdbx_strand_id
1 'polypeptide(L)'
;MYQNTPSELKFLMVDPKQVELELYSGLPYLLAPIVFESEKALKLLKWSVNEMEKRYSILKEKRVKNIDEYNSKIIGEKMYRIVFVIDELADMMMSGNKKDVETCITRIAQKARAV
;
A
#
# COMPACT_ATOMS: atom_id res chain seq x y z
N MET A 1 11.97 8.60 5.88
CA MET A 1 12.90 8.10 4.84
C MET A 1 14.33 7.84 5.35
N TYR A 2 14.80 8.52 6.41
CA TYR A 2 16.15 8.35 6.98
C TYR A 2 16.49 6.98 7.63
N GLN A 3 15.55 6.03 7.70
CA GLN A 3 15.77 4.71 8.35
C GLN A 3 15.51 3.51 7.44
N ASN A 4 14.95 3.70 6.24
CA ASN A 4 14.61 2.61 5.33
C ASN A 4 15.03 2.97 3.91
N THR A 5 15.57 1.99 3.19
CA THR A 5 15.91 2.12 1.78
C THR A 5 14.66 1.96 0.88
N PRO A 6 14.69 2.43 -0.38
CA PRO A 6 13.61 2.19 -1.33
C PRO A 6 13.31 0.71 -1.59
N SER A 7 14.25 -0.19 -1.28
CA SER A 7 14.06 -1.65 -1.33
C SER A 7 13.34 -2.22 -0.11
N GLU A 8 13.22 -1.46 0.98
CA GLU A 8 12.59 -1.91 2.23
C GLU A 8 11.21 -1.30 2.44
N LEU A 9 10.99 -0.09 1.92
CA LEU A 9 9.75 0.66 2.09
C LEU A 9 9.35 1.32 0.77
N LYS A 10 8.07 1.16 0.44
CA LYS A 10 7.43 1.82 -0.69
C LYS A 10 6.16 2.54 -0.24
N PHE A 11 5.85 3.65 -0.90
CA PHE A 11 4.65 4.44 -0.66
C PHE A 11 3.71 4.38 -1.85
N LEU A 12 2.43 4.36 -1.53
CA LEU A 12 1.32 4.68 -2.41
C LEU A 12 0.63 5.91 -1.83
N MET A 13 0.49 6.95 -2.64
CA MET A 13 0.02 8.26 -2.17
C MET A 13 -1.19 8.72 -2.98
N VAL A 14 -2.22 9.16 -2.26
CA VAL A 14 -3.45 9.73 -2.81
C VAL A 14 -3.63 11.13 -2.22
N ASP A 15 -3.64 12.13 -3.09
CA ASP A 15 -3.78 13.56 -2.75
C ASP A 15 -4.81 14.22 -3.68
N PRO A 16 -6.12 14.13 -3.39
CA PRO A 16 -7.14 14.69 -4.27
C PRO A 16 -7.06 16.21 -4.42
N LYS A 17 -6.38 16.91 -3.49
CA LYS A 17 -6.29 18.37 -3.44
C LYS A 17 -5.01 18.93 -4.08
N GLN A 18 -4.01 18.08 -4.33
CA GLN A 18 -2.70 18.45 -4.91
C GLN A 18 -1.93 19.50 -4.08
N VAL A 19 -2.12 19.51 -2.77
CA VAL A 19 -1.52 20.53 -1.90
C VAL A 19 -0.39 19.96 -1.05
N GLU A 20 -0.56 18.73 -0.55
CA GLU A 20 0.28 18.21 0.53
C GLU A 20 1.36 17.24 0.04
N LEU A 21 1.06 16.42 -0.98
CA LEU A 21 1.92 15.30 -1.35
C LEU A 21 2.77 15.53 -2.60
N GLU A 22 2.53 16.59 -3.39
CA GLU A 22 3.24 16.84 -4.66
C GLU A 22 4.77 16.94 -4.48
N LEU A 23 5.22 17.43 -3.31
CA LEU A 23 6.63 17.49 -2.91
C LEU A 23 7.34 16.13 -2.90
N TYR A 24 6.59 15.03 -2.81
CA TYR A 24 7.13 13.66 -2.82
C TYR A 24 7.18 13.04 -4.22
N SER A 25 6.72 13.76 -5.24
CA SER A 25 6.72 13.28 -6.63
C SER A 25 8.14 12.95 -7.10
N GLY A 26 8.28 11.84 -7.84
CA GLY A 26 9.56 11.38 -8.38
C GLY A 26 10.51 10.72 -7.37
N LEU A 27 10.12 10.59 -6.09
CA LEU A 27 10.95 9.89 -5.12
C LEU A 27 11.03 8.38 -5.42
N PRO A 28 12.20 7.74 -5.26
CA PRO A 28 12.38 6.31 -5.55
C PRO A 28 11.56 5.41 -4.61
N TYR A 29 11.00 5.97 -3.54
CA TYR A 29 10.13 5.28 -2.61
C TYR A 29 8.69 5.14 -3.13
N LEU A 30 8.28 5.90 -4.14
CA LEU A 30 6.94 5.76 -4.71
C LEU A 30 6.84 4.47 -5.53
N LEU A 31 5.77 3.71 -5.31
CA LEU A 31 5.47 2.50 -6.08
C LEU A 31 4.68 2.83 -7.36
N ALA A 32 3.95 3.94 -7.33
CA ALA A 32 3.21 4.52 -8.46
C ALA A 32 3.24 6.06 -8.35
N PRO A 33 2.98 6.79 -9.44
CA PRO A 33 2.76 8.23 -9.38
C PRO A 33 1.66 8.59 -8.38
N ILE A 34 1.75 9.79 -7.80
CA ILE A 34 0.73 10.30 -6.86
C ILE A 34 -0.61 10.34 -7.58
N VAL A 35 -1.64 9.82 -6.92
CA VAL A 35 -2.97 9.71 -7.48
C VAL A 35 -3.85 10.85 -6.98
N PHE A 36 -4.43 11.58 -7.93
CA PHE A 36 -5.31 12.72 -7.64
C PHE A 36 -6.80 12.41 -7.84
N GLU A 37 -7.13 11.36 -8.60
CA GLU A 37 -8.51 11.01 -8.94
C GLU A 37 -9.05 9.90 -8.03
N SER A 38 -10.23 10.10 -7.43
CA SER A 38 -10.86 9.12 -6.53
C SER A 38 -11.06 7.74 -7.16
N GLU A 39 -11.39 7.67 -8.45
CA GLU A 39 -11.55 6.38 -9.15
C GLU A 39 -10.22 5.62 -9.28
N LYS A 40 -9.13 6.32 -9.59
CA LYS A 40 -7.79 5.73 -9.65
C LYS A 40 -7.33 5.30 -8.26
N ALA A 41 -7.63 6.09 -7.24
CA ALA A 41 -7.32 5.76 -5.85
C ALA A 41 -8.04 4.48 -5.40
N LEU A 42 -9.31 4.30 -5.80
CA LEU A 42 -10.03 3.05 -5.55
C LEU A 42 -9.39 1.84 -6.24
N LYS A 43 -8.96 1.98 -7.51
CA LYS A 43 -8.23 0.91 -8.21
C LYS A 43 -6.94 0.55 -7.48
N LEU A 44 -6.24 1.54 -6.96
CA LEU A 44 -5.01 1.35 -6.20
C LEU A 44 -5.24 0.66 -4.84
N LEU A 45 -6.34 1.00 -4.15
CA LEU A 45 -6.78 0.27 -2.95
C LEU A 45 -7.09 -1.19 -3.26
N LYS A 46 -7.85 -1.47 -4.34
CA LYS A 46 -8.15 -2.85 -4.77
C LYS A 46 -6.89 -3.63 -5.10
N TRP A 47 -5.92 -2.99 -5.78
CA TRP A 47 -4.61 -3.58 -6.03
C TRP A 47 -3.87 -3.90 -4.72
N SER A 48 -3.90 -2.99 -3.75
CA SER A 48 -3.24 -3.17 -2.45
C SER A 48 -3.82 -4.35 -1.66
N VAL A 49 -5.15 -4.53 -1.71
CA VAL A 49 -5.82 -5.72 -1.14
C VAL A 49 -5.34 -7.00 -1.82
N ASN A 50 -5.27 -7.02 -3.16
CA ASN A 50 -4.83 -8.20 -3.91
C ASN A 50 -3.35 -8.52 -3.66
N GLU A 51 -2.48 -7.52 -3.59
CA GLU A 51 -1.07 -7.68 -3.27
C GLU A 51 -0.89 -8.22 -1.84
N MET A 52 -1.66 -7.73 -0.88
CA MET A 52 -1.71 -8.28 0.48
C MET A 52 -2.08 -9.77 0.48
N GLU A 53 -3.13 -10.18 -0.25
CA GLU A 53 -3.56 -11.58 -0.34
C GLU A 53 -2.50 -12.49 -1.01
N LYS A 54 -1.85 -11.99 -2.06
CA LYS A 54 -0.73 -12.66 -2.73
C LYS A 54 0.43 -12.87 -1.78
N ARG A 55 0.87 -11.83 -1.06
CA ARG A 55 1.97 -11.91 -0.08
C ARG A 55 1.64 -12.88 1.04
N TYR A 56 0.41 -12.85 1.54
CA TYR A 56 -0.03 -13.78 2.59
C TYR A 56 0.06 -15.24 2.12
N SER A 57 -0.27 -15.50 0.86
CA SER A 57 -0.14 -16.84 0.25
C SER A 57 1.33 -17.27 0.16
N ILE A 58 2.23 -16.37 -0.22
CA ILE A 58 3.68 -16.62 -0.26
C ILE A 58 4.22 -16.91 1.14
N LEU A 59 3.86 -16.11 2.14
CA LEU A 59 4.27 -16.34 3.53
C LEU A 59 3.83 -17.73 4.03
N LYS A 60 2.59 -18.12 3.71
CA LYS A 60 2.04 -19.44 4.05
C LYS A 60 2.82 -20.56 3.37
N GLU A 61 3.14 -20.43 2.08
CA GLU A 61 3.92 -21.42 1.33
C GLU A 61 5.32 -21.58 1.93
N LYS A 62 5.99 -20.47 2.26
CA LYS A 62 7.33 -20.47 2.86
C LYS A 62 7.32 -20.75 4.37
N ARG A 63 6.14 -20.98 4.97
CA ARG A 63 5.93 -21.26 6.40
C ARG A 63 6.56 -20.21 7.32
N VAL A 64 6.37 -18.94 6.98
CA VAL A 64 6.83 -17.78 7.76
C VAL A 64 5.63 -16.94 8.21
N LYS A 65 5.78 -16.23 9.32
CA LYS A 65 4.66 -15.51 9.97
C LYS A 65 4.51 -14.07 9.50
N ASN A 66 5.60 -13.45 9.05
CA ASN A 66 5.61 -12.04 8.66
C ASN A 66 6.75 -11.75 7.66
N ILE A 67 6.75 -10.53 7.12
CA ILE A 67 7.78 -10.06 6.17
C ILE A 67 9.19 -10.07 6.76
N ASP A 68 9.38 -9.78 8.05
CA ASP A 68 10.73 -9.77 8.64
C ASP A 68 11.34 -11.17 8.63
N GLU A 69 10.54 -12.17 9.00
CA GLU A 69 10.94 -13.57 8.95
C GLU A 69 11.19 -14.04 7.51
N TYR A 70 10.34 -13.62 6.57
CA TYR A 70 10.53 -13.89 5.15
C TYR A 70 11.86 -13.30 4.65
N ASN A 71 12.11 -12.01 4.89
CA ASN A 71 13.31 -11.30 4.43
C ASN A 71 14.60 -11.77 5.12
N SER A 72 14.50 -12.36 6.31
CA SER A 72 15.64 -12.95 7.01
C SER A 72 15.99 -14.34 6.48
N LYS A 73 15.00 -15.11 6.00
CA LYS A 73 15.18 -16.47 5.49
C LYS A 73 15.48 -16.55 3.99
N ILE A 74 14.94 -15.62 3.21
CA ILE A 74 15.04 -15.62 1.75
C ILE A 74 16.14 -14.65 1.30
N ILE A 75 17.10 -15.15 0.53
CA ILE A 75 18.19 -14.37 -0.04
C ILE A 75 17.81 -14.03 -1.49
N GLY A 76 17.84 -12.74 -1.86
CA GLY A 76 17.59 -12.25 -3.22
C GLY A 76 16.26 -11.51 -3.36
N GLU A 77 15.13 -12.22 -3.22
CA GLU A 77 13.80 -11.62 -3.36
C GLU A 77 13.26 -11.10 -2.03
N LYS A 78 13.67 -9.90 -1.61
CA LYS A 78 13.11 -9.25 -0.42
C LYS A 78 11.76 -8.61 -0.71
N MET A 79 10.83 -8.76 0.23
CA MET A 79 9.57 -8.02 0.25
C MET A 79 9.76 -6.67 0.93
N TYR A 80 9.42 -5.60 0.23
CA TYR A 80 9.30 -4.26 0.81
C TYR A 80 7.96 -4.11 1.53
N ARG A 81 7.93 -3.27 2.55
CA ARG A 81 6.70 -2.79 3.21
C ARG A 81 6.02 -1.76 2.32
N ILE A 82 4.69 -1.79 2.27
CA ILE A 82 3.89 -0.77 1.56
C ILE A 82 3.18 0.09 2.59
N VAL A 83 3.34 1.40 2.49
CA VAL A 83 2.55 2.36 3.25
C VAL A 83 1.65 3.10 2.28
N PHE A 84 0.34 2.91 2.48
CA PHE A 84 -0.69 3.61 1.70
C PHE A 84 -1.10 4.86 2.48
N VAL A 85 -0.89 6.04 1.88
CA VAL A 85 -1.25 7.34 2.43
C VAL A 85 -2.41 7.91 1.63
N ILE A 86 -3.46 8.28 2.33
CA ILE A 86 -4.61 9.02 1.79
C ILE A 86 -4.69 10.30 2.59
N ASP A 87 -4.52 11.45 1.93
CA ASP A 87 -4.63 12.75 2.57
C ASP A 87 -6.07 12.99 3.06
N GLU A 88 -7.03 12.95 2.13
CA GLU A 88 -8.45 13.16 2.43
C GLU A 88 -9.27 11.92 2.07
N LEU A 89 -9.59 11.09 3.07
CA LEU A 89 -10.42 9.90 2.86
C LEU A 89 -11.88 10.26 2.52
N ALA A 90 -12.39 11.39 3.01
CA ALA A 90 -13.78 11.79 2.78
C ALA A 90 -14.10 11.95 1.28
N ASP A 91 -13.17 12.54 0.52
CA ASP A 91 -13.29 12.72 -0.94
C ASP A 91 -13.44 11.39 -1.68
N MET A 92 -12.79 10.34 -1.18
CA MET A 92 -12.95 8.98 -1.73
C MET A 92 -14.30 8.36 -1.34
N MET A 93 -14.81 8.65 -0.16
CA MET A 93 -16.08 8.10 0.34
C MET A 93 -17.29 8.76 -0.31
N MET A 94 -17.16 10.01 -0.77
CA MET A 94 -18.24 10.78 -1.41
C MET A 94 -18.43 10.48 -2.90
N SER A 95 -17.46 9.82 -3.55
CA SER A 95 -17.46 9.56 -5.01
C SER A 95 -18.42 8.45 -5.48
N GLY A 96 -19.50 8.15 -4.74
CA GLY A 96 -20.46 7.08 -5.06
C GLY A 96 -19.97 5.65 -4.80
N ASN A 97 -18.68 5.46 -4.48
CA ASN A 97 -18.06 4.15 -4.26
C ASN A 97 -17.75 3.84 -2.78
N LYS A 98 -18.47 4.50 -1.86
CA LYS A 98 -18.28 4.39 -0.41
C LYS A 98 -18.10 2.94 0.08
N LYS A 99 -19.00 2.05 -0.35
CA LYS A 99 -19.03 0.65 0.07
C LYS A 99 -17.77 -0.11 -0.34
N ASP A 100 -17.26 0.15 -1.54
CA ASP A 100 -16.05 -0.49 -2.05
C ASP A 100 -14.81 0.00 -1.29
N VAL A 101 -14.71 1.31 -1.04
CA VAL A 101 -13.61 1.92 -0.27
C VAL A 101 -13.59 1.34 1.15
N GLU A 102 -14.73 1.34 1.84
CA GLU A 102 -14.87 0.81 3.20
C GLU A 102 -14.52 -0.68 3.28
N THR A 103 -14.96 -1.47 2.30
CA THR A 103 -14.62 -2.89 2.21
C THR A 103 -13.12 -3.11 2.06
N CYS A 104 -12.45 -2.32 1.19
CA CYS A 104 -11.00 -2.44 0.98
C CYS A 104 -10.22 -2.07 2.25
N ILE A 105 -10.57 -0.94 2.89
CA ILE A 105 -9.91 -0.48 4.11
C ILE A 105 -10.08 -1.50 5.23
N THR A 106 -11.30 -2.03 5.40
CA THR A 106 -11.59 -3.07 6.41
C THR A 106 -10.74 -4.32 6.18
N ARG A 107 -10.64 -4.79 4.92
CA ARG A 107 -9.82 -5.96 4.58
C ARG A 107 -8.33 -5.75 4.87
N ILE A 108 -7.79 -4.59 4.51
CA ILE A 108 -6.40 -4.22 4.78
C ILE A 108 -6.17 -4.17 6.29
N ALA A 109 -7.00 -3.44 7.04
CA ALA A 109 -6.85 -3.29 8.49
C ALA A 109 -6.88 -4.64 9.23
N GLN A 110 -7.69 -5.60 8.76
CA GLN A 110 -7.82 -6.91 9.39
C GLN A 110 -6.65 -7.85 9.11
N LYS A 111 -6.02 -7.80 7.93
CA LYS A 111 -5.09 -8.84 7.46
C LYS A 111 -3.68 -8.35 7.15
N ALA A 112 -3.48 -7.05 6.96
CA ALA A 112 -2.20 -6.50 6.53
C ALA A 112 -1.12 -6.50 7.61
N ARG A 113 -1.44 -6.74 8.89
CA ARG A 113 -0.43 -6.72 9.97
C ARG A 113 0.78 -7.66 9.73
N ALA A 114 0.59 -8.71 8.94
CA ALA A 114 1.65 -9.66 8.61
C ALA A 114 2.46 -9.31 7.33
N VAL A 115 1.99 -8.37 6.49
CA VAL A 115 2.45 -8.17 5.09
C VAL A 115 2.47 -6.71 4.60
#